data_AF-A0A536FTY8-F1
#
_entry.id   AF-A0A536FTY8-F1
#
_cell.length_a   1.000
_cell.length_b   1.000
_cell.length_c   1.000
_cell.angle_alpha   90.00
_cell.angle_beta   90.00
_cell.angle_gamma   90.00
#
_symmetry.space_group_name_H-M   'P 1'
#
loop_
_entity.id
_entity.type
_entity.pdbx_description
1 polymer ?
#
loop_
_entity_poly.entity_id
_entity_poly.type
_entity_poly.pdbx_seq_one_letter_code
_entity_poly.pdbx_strand_id
1 'polypeptide(L)'
;MTEFAAYTIIGLSLGGIFSLAALGIVLIYRTTGVLNFAHGAMGMFSTFVAWQVFYGVSHPFWPAWLATLLAVIAGLTFAAVMGLVLELAVFRWVRTREPVVKAVITIGVLLALQSAASLIWKNNQYHLPL
;
A
#
# COMPACT_ATOMS: atom_id res chain seq x y z
N MET A 1 32.44 8.94 -8.95
CA MET A 1 31.41 9.71 -9.68
C MET A 1 30.10 8.93 -9.83
N THR A 2 30.14 7.63 -10.12
CA THR A 2 28.94 6.75 -10.20
C THR A 2 28.21 6.57 -8.87
N GLU A 3 28.94 6.38 -7.77
CA GLU A 3 28.38 6.25 -6.41
C GLU A 3 27.53 7.46 -6.00
N PHE A 4 28.02 8.68 -6.21
CA PHE A 4 27.29 9.91 -5.88
C PHE A 4 25.96 10.01 -6.65
N ALA A 5 25.97 9.68 -7.94
CA ALA A 5 24.75 9.64 -8.75
C ALA A 5 23.77 8.56 -8.25
N ALA A 6 24.26 7.37 -7.90
CA ALA A 6 23.44 6.29 -7.37
C ALA A 6 22.75 6.67 -6.05
N TYR A 7 23.48 7.21 -5.07
CA TYR A 7 22.88 7.64 -3.80
C TYR A 7 21.90 8.79 -3.98
N THR A 8 22.18 9.71 -4.93
CA THR A 8 21.24 10.80 -5.25
C THR A 8 19.93 10.26 -5.80
N ILE A 9 19.97 9.28 -6.72
CA ILE A 9 18.77 8.65 -7.29
C ILE A 9 17.98 7.90 -6.22
N ILE A 10 18.65 7.14 -5.35
CA ILE A 10 18.01 6.42 -4.25
C ILE A 10 17.34 7.41 -3.28
N GLY A 11 18.05 8.48 -2.91
CA GLY A 11 17.52 9.53 -2.03
C GLY A 11 16.32 10.24 -2.62
N LEU A 12 16.38 10.62 -3.91
CA LEU A 12 15.26 11.23 -4.63
C LEU A 12 14.05 10.29 -4.70
N SER A 13 14.30 9.00 -4.95
CA SER A 13 13.25 7.98 -5.03
C SER A 13 12.54 7.81 -3.69
N LEU A 14 13.29 7.65 -2.60
CA LEU A 14 12.74 7.55 -1.24
C LEU A 14 12.00 8.82 -0.82
N GLY A 15 12.59 9.99 -1.08
CA GLY A 15 11.96 11.28 -0.82
C GLY A 15 10.65 11.47 -1.58
N GLY A 16 10.61 11.02 -2.84
CA GLY A 16 9.39 11.00 -3.65
C GLY A 16 8.31 10.09 -3.07
N ILE A 17 8.66 8.89 -2.61
CA ILE A 17 7.71 7.96 -1.98
C ILE A 17 7.10 8.59 -0.72
N PHE A 18 7.91 9.16 0.17
CA PHE A 18 7.41 9.79 1.39
C PHE A 18 6.58 11.05 1.10
N SER A 19 6.97 11.83 0.10
CA SER A 19 6.24 13.02 -0.33
C SER A 19 4.87 12.66 -0.91
N LEU A 20 4.79 11.63 -1.74
CA LEU A 20 3.52 11.11 -2.28
C LEU A 20 2.64 10.51 -1.19
N ALA A 21 3.22 9.75 -0.25
CA ALA A 21 2.49 9.20 0.89
C ALA A 21 1.88 10.31 1.76
N ALA A 22 2.67 11.35 2.08
CA ALA A 22 2.18 12.51 2.81
C ALA A 22 1.08 13.26 2.05
N LEU A 23 1.26 13.47 0.75
CA LEU A 23 0.27 14.12 -0.11
C LEU A 23 -1.05 13.33 -0.16
N GLY A 24 -0.98 12.00 -0.22
CA GLY A 24 -2.14 11.12 -0.16
C GLY A 24 -2.94 11.28 1.12
N ILE A 25 -2.27 11.25 2.28
CA ILE A 25 -2.92 11.45 3.59
C ILE A 25 -3.55 12.85 3.67
N VAL A 26 -2.85 13.89 3.23
CA VAL A 26 -3.36 15.28 3.22
C VAL A 26 -4.57 15.41 2.31
N LEU A 27 -4.55 14.80 1.13
CA LEU A 27 -5.67 14.83 0.19
C LEU A 27 -6.92 14.16 0.77
N ILE A 28 -6.76 13.00 1.41
CA ILE A 28 -7.87 12.30 2.07
C ILE A 28 -8.42 13.17 3.22
N TYR A 29 -7.55 13.74 4.05
CA TYR A 29 -7.98 14.61 5.13
C TYR A 29 -8.73 15.85 4.63
N ARG A 30 -8.24 16.52 3.59
CA ARG A 30 -8.89 17.70 3.02
C ARG A 30 -10.23 17.40 2.36
N THR A 31 -10.39 16.21 1.78
CA THR A 31 -11.64 15.83 1.09
C THR A 31 -12.69 15.25 2.04
N THR A 32 -12.28 14.58 3.11
CA THR A 32 -13.20 13.88 4.04
C THR A 32 -13.38 14.58 5.39
N GLY A 33 -12.47 15.48 5.76
CA GLY A 33 -12.42 16.13 7.07
C GLY A 33 -11.96 15.23 8.21
N VAL A 34 -11.48 14.00 7.91
CA VAL A 34 -11.07 13.01 8.92
C VAL A 34 -9.77 12.32 8.49
N LEU A 35 -8.91 12.05 9.46
CA LEU A 35 -7.67 11.32 9.20
C LEU A 35 -8.00 9.83 9.00
N ASN A 36 -7.58 9.27 7.87
CA ASN A 36 -7.73 7.85 7.59
C ASN A 36 -6.52 7.07 8.09
N PHE A 37 -6.65 6.42 9.25
CA PHE A 37 -5.59 5.61 9.84
C PHE A 37 -5.27 4.34 9.03
N ALA A 38 -6.17 3.86 8.17
CA ALA A 38 -5.95 2.69 7.33
C ALA A 38 -5.06 2.95 6.11
N HIS A 39 -4.73 4.21 5.80
CA HIS A 39 -4.01 4.55 4.57
C HIS A 39 -2.67 3.80 4.44
N GLY A 40 -1.93 3.67 5.54
CA GLY A 40 -0.67 2.92 5.56
C GLY A 40 -0.86 1.43 5.25
N ALA A 41 -1.86 0.79 5.86
CA ALA A 41 -2.16 -0.62 5.57
C ALA A 41 -2.70 -0.85 4.17
N MET A 42 -3.45 0.10 3.61
CA MET A 42 -3.84 0.06 2.20
C MET A 42 -2.61 0.10 1.27
N GLY A 43 -1.65 0.98 1.55
CA GLY A 43 -0.38 1.02 0.82
C GLY A 43 0.42 -0.28 0.95
N MET A 44 0.51 -0.82 2.16
CA MET A 44 1.17 -2.11 2.43
C MET A 44 0.56 -3.25 1.62
N PHE A 45 -0.77 -3.41 1.65
CA PHE A 45 -1.46 -4.49 0.93
C PHE A 45 -1.24 -4.41 -0.57
N SER A 46 -1.34 -3.21 -1.15
CA SER A 46 -1.09 -2.97 -2.57
C SER A 46 0.36 -3.27 -2.96
N THR A 47 1.30 -2.94 -2.07
CA THR A 47 2.73 -3.26 -2.25
C THR A 47 2.99 -4.76 -2.19
N PHE A 48 2.32 -5.50 -1.30
CA PHE A 48 2.44 -6.96 -1.23
C PHE A 48 1.88 -7.65 -2.48
N VAL A 49 0.78 -7.14 -3.05
CA VAL A 49 0.28 -7.63 -4.34
C VAL A 49 1.28 -7.37 -5.46
N ALA A 50 1.84 -6.16 -5.54
CA ALA A 50 2.89 -5.84 -6.52
C ALA A 50 4.11 -6.76 -6.34
N TRP A 51 4.54 -6.99 -5.09
CA TRP A 51 5.63 -7.91 -4.75
C TRP A 51 5.33 -9.34 -5.21
N GLN A 52 4.14 -9.87 -4.93
CA GLN A 52 3.75 -11.21 -5.33
C GLN A 52 3.71 -11.37 -6.86
N VAL A 53 3.25 -10.35 -7.60
CA VAL A 53 3.28 -10.36 -9.07
C VAL A 53 4.72 -10.27 -9.59
N PHE A 54 5.56 -9.42 -9.00
CA PHE A 54 6.95 -9.28 -9.38
C PHE A 54 7.67 -10.63 -9.30
N TYR A 55 7.60 -11.31 -8.15
CA TYR A 55 8.27 -12.59 -7.93
C TYR A 55 7.57 -13.77 -8.62
N GLY A 56 6.27 -13.68 -8.85
CA GLY A 56 5.52 -14.71 -9.59
C GLY A 56 5.80 -14.71 -11.10
N VAL A 57 6.14 -13.55 -11.67
CA VAL A 57 6.43 -13.39 -13.11
C VAL A 57 7.93 -13.25 -13.39
N SER A 58 8.76 -12.99 -12.38
CA SER A 58 10.21 -12.92 -12.54
C SER A 58 10.76 -14.27 -12.98
N HIS A 59 11.24 -14.34 -14.22
CA HIS A 59 11.89 -15.53 -14.77
C HIS A 59 13.26 -15.14 -15.33
N PRO A 60 14.30 -16.00 -15.22
CA PRO A 60 15.63 -15.72 -15.77
C PRO A 60 15.69 -15.33 -17.26
N PHE A 61 14.68 -15.71 -18.04
CA PHE A 61 14.60 -15.44 -19.48
C PHE A 61 13.80 -14.18 -19.81
N TRP A 62 13.13 -13.57 -18.82
CA TRP A 62 12.32 -12.38 -19.02
C TRP A 62 13.11 -11.12 -18.62
N PRO A 63 12.99 -10.02 -19.37
CA PRO A 63 13.61 -8.77 -18.97
C PRO A 63 13.06 -8.28 -17.63
N ALA A 64 13.94 -7.92 -16.71
CA ALA A 64 13.55 -7.45 -15.37
C ALA A 64 12.57 -6.26 -15.41
N TRP A 65 12.71 -5.38 -16.41
CA TRP A 65 11.82 -4.23 -16.58
C TRP A 65 10.36 -4.63 -16.84
N LEU A 66 10.13 -5.77 -17.50
CA LEU A 66 8.78 -6.25 -17.78
C LEU A 66 8.09 -6.74 -16.51
N ALA A 67 8.80 -7.47 -15.65
CA ALA A 67 8.30 -7.89 -14.35
C ALA A 67 7.98 -6.68 -13.46
N THR A 68 8.85 -5.66 -13.44
CA THR A 68 8.61 -4.40 -12.72
C THR A 68 7.35 -3.69 -13.23
N LEU A 69 7.18 -3.59 -14.55
CA LEU A 69 6.04 -2.90 -15.16
C LEU A 69 4.72 -3.60 -14.82
N LEU A 70 4.69 -4.94 -14.91
CA LEU A 70 3.52 -5.74 -14.52
C LEU A 70 3.21 -5.63 -13.03
N ALA A 71 4.23 -5.63 -12.17
CA ALA A 71 4.07 -5.45 -10.73
C ALA A 71 3.48 -4.08 -10.37
N VAL A 72 3.96 -3.01 -11.03
CA VAL A 72 3.44 -1.65 -10.84
C VAL A 72 1.98 -1.56 -11.28
N ILE A 73 1.63 -2.10 -12.45
CA ILE A 73 0.24 -2.11 -12.93
C ILE A 73 -0.65 -2.89 -11.97
N ALA A 74 -0.22 -4.08 -11.52
CA ALA A 74 -0.97 -4.89 -10.58
C ALA A 74 -1.17 -4.18 -9.22
N GLY A 75 -0.13 -3.54 -8.69
CA GLY A 75 -0.21 -2.77 -7.44
C GLY A 75 -1.16 -1.58 -7.55
N LEU A 76 -1.08 -0.79 -8.62
CA LEU A 76 -1.93 0.38 -8.85
C LEU A 76 -3.40 -0.01 -9.08
N THR A 77 -3.64 -1.04 -9.89
CA THR A 77 -5.00 -1.56 -10.13
C THR A 77 -5.60 -2.11 -8.84
N PHE A 78 -4.83 -2.87 -8.06
CA PHE A 78 -5.29 -3.36 -6.75
C PHE A 78 -5.59 -2.21 -5.77
N ALA A 79 -4.72 -1.19 -5.69
CA ALA A 79 -4.95 -0.04 -4.84
C ALA A 79 -6.25 0.70 -5.19
N ALA A 80 -6.51 0.90 -6.49
CA ALA A 80 -7.75 1.52 -6.97
C ALA A 80 -8.98 0.68 -6.63
N VAL A 81 -8.94 -0.63 -6.90
CA VAL A 81 -10.04 -1.56 -6.61
C VAL A 81 -10.31 -1.62 -5.11
N MET A 82 -9.27 -1.77 -4.28
CA MET A 82 -9.42 -1.81 -2.82
C MET A 82 -10.00 -0.50 -2.27
N GLY A 83 -9.55 0.66 -2.78
CA GLY A 83 -10.12 1.95 -2.42
C GLY A 83 -11.61 2.04 -2.74
N LEU A 84 -12.02 1.61 -3.94
CA LEU A 84 -13.43 1.56 -4.34
C LEU A 84 -14.25 0.60 -3.47
N VAL A 85 -13.71 -0.60 -3.19
CA VAL A 85 -14.38 -1.59 -2.33
C VAL A 85 -14.59 -1.03 -0.93
N LEU A 86 -13.57 -0.41 -0.32
CA LEU A 86 -13.69 0.20 1.01
C LEU A 86 -14.63 1.40 1.02
N GLU A 87 -14.63 2.20 -0.03
CA GLU A 87 -15.58 3.30 -0.18
C GLU A 87 -17.02 2.76 -0.19
N LEU A 88 -17.32 1.77 -1.03
CA LEU A 88 -18.66 1.20 -1.18
C LEU A 88 -19.11 0.39 0.04
N ALA A 89 -18.20 -0.37 0.65
CA ALA A 89 -18.51 -1.31 1.73
C ALA A 89 -18.50 -0.64 3.11
N VAL A 90 -17.67 0.39 3.32
CA VAL A 90 -17.46 0.99 4.65
C VAL A 90 -17.73 2.49 4.62
N PHE A 91 -16.94 3.27 3.89
CA PHE A 91 -16.93 4.73 4.07
C PHE A 91 -18.22 5.42 3.62
N ARG A 92 -18.88 4.91 2.57
CA ARG A 92 -20.17 5.43 2.09
C ARG A 92 -21.26 5.40 3.17
N TRP A 93 -21.28 4.37 4.01
CA TRP A 93 -22.29 4.18 5.06
C TRP A 93 -22.05 5.06 6.30
N VAL A 94 -20.84 5.60 6.44
CA VAL A 94 -20.40 6.32 7.63
C VAL A 94 -20.27 7.82 7.34
N ARG A 95 -20.56 8.26 6.12
CA ARG A 95 -20.34 9.65 5.66
C ARG A 95 -21.04 10.71 6.51
N THR A 96 -22.21 10.40 7.07
CA THR A 96 -23.01 11.31 7.92
C THR A 96 -22.67 11.22 9.41
N ARG A 97 -21.75 10.34 9.82
CA ARG A 97 -21.36 10.15 11.22
C ARG A 97 -20.32 11.18 11.65
N GLU A 98 -20.18 11.32 12.97
CA GLU A 98 -19.21 12.22 13.59
C GLU A 98 -17.76 11.89 13.20
N PRO A 99 -16.86 12.88 13.14
CA PRO A 99 -15.46 12.69 12.78
C PRO A 99 -14.74 11.63 13.61
N VAL A 100 -15.03 11.57 14.93
CA VAL A 100 -14.43 10.59 15.84
C VAL A 100 -14.84 9.17 15.47
N VAL A 101 -16.12 8.95 15.15
CA VAL A 101 -16.64 7.64 14.73
C VAL A 101 -15.99 7.18 13.43
N LYS A 102 -15.82 8.08 12.46
CA LYS A 102 -15.12 7.81 11.20
C LYS A 102 -13.66 7.40 11.45
N ALA A 103 -12.95 8.12 12.32
CA ALA A 103 -11.58 7.81 12.70
C ALA A 103 -11.48 6.41 13.31
N VAL A 104 -12.32 6.06 14.28
CA VAL A 104 -12.35 4.72 14.90
C VAL A 104 -12.61 3.62 13.86
N ILE A 105 -13.50 3.85 12.91
CA ILE A 105 -13.78 2.89 11.84
C ILE A 105 -12.54 2.68 10.95
N THR A 106 -11.79 3.74 10.64
CA THR A 106 -10.54 3.58 9.88
C THR A 106 -9.48 2.80 10.66
N ILE A 107 -9.46 2.87 12.00
CA ILE A 107 -8.61 2.01 12.83
C ILE A 107 -9.07 0.55 12.76
N GLY A 108 -10.38 0.30 12.73
CA GLY A 108 -10.93 -1.04 12.51
C GLY A 108 -10.51 -1.62 11.15
N VAL A 109 -10.58 -0.82 10.09
CA VAL A 109 -10.11 -1.21 8.74
C VAL A 109 -8.60 -1.45 8.74
N LEU A 110 -7.82 -0.60 9.40
CA LEU A 110 -6.37 -0.78 9.58
C LEU A 110 -6.04 -2.15 10.19
N LEU A 111 -6.71 -2.51 11.29
CA LEU A 111 -6.52 -3.79 11.96
C LEU A 111 -6.95 -4.95 11.06
N ALA A 112 -8.12 -4.86 10.42
CA ALA A 112 -8.63 -5.90 9.53
C ALA A 112 -7.68 -6.18 8.36
N LEU A 113 -7.17 -5.12 7.72
CA LEU A 113 -6.19 -5.25 6.63
C LEU A 113 -4.86 -5.85 7.13
N GLN A 114 -4.35 -5.43 8.28
CA GLN A 114 -3.12 -6.01 8.83
C GLN A 114 -3.29 -7.48 9.20
N SER A 115 -4.42 -7.86 9.80
CA SER A 115 -4.75 -9.26 10.10
C SER A 115 -4.90 -10.08 8.83
N ALA A 116 -5.60 -9.57 7.82
CA ALA A 116 -5.74 -10.25 6.53
C ALA A 116 -4.37 -10.43 5.84
N ALA A 117 -3.51 -9.41 5.85
CA ALA A 117 -2.18 -9.51 5.29
C ALA A 117 -1.34 -10.57 6.02
N SER A 118 -1.43 -10.59 7.35
CA SER A 118 -0.74 -11.58 8.17
C SER A 118 -1.21 -13.01 7.93
N LEU A 119 -2.44 -13.24 7.46
CA LEU A 119 -2.95 -14.57 7.11
C LEU A 119 -2.50 -15.00 5.71
N ILE A 120 -2.54 -14.09 4.75
CA ILE A 120 -2.21 -14.39 3.35
C ILE A 120 -0.70 -14.58 3.16
N TRP A 121 0.12 -13.71 3.78
CA TRP A 121 1.58 -13.71 3.62
C TRP A 121 2.34 -14.33 4.80
N LYS A 122 1.65 -15.07 5.70
CA LYS A 122 2.26 -15.69 6.89
C LYS A 122 3.38 -16.71 6.59
N ASN A 123 3.37 -17.32 5.42
CA ASN A 123 4.12 -18.56 5.13
C ASN A 123 5.61 -18.38 4.78
N ASN A 124 6.29 -17.34 5.27
CA ASN A 124 7.75 -17.20 5.07
C ASN A 124 8.57 -16.97 6.35
N GLN A 125 7.96 -17.11 7.53
CA GLN A 125 8.72 -17.22 8.78
C GLN A 125 9.20 -18.67 8.96
N TYR A 126 10.26 -19.04 8.23
CA TYR A 126 11.06 -20.20 8.58
C TYR A 126 11.51 -20.02 10.03
N HIS A 127 11.00 -20.90 10.88
CA HIS A 127 11.43 -21.08 12.25
C HIS A 127 12.96 -21.23 12.22
N LEU A 128 13.69 -20.27 12.78
CA LEU A 128 15.13 -20.39 12.97
C LEU A 128 15.35 -21.65 13.82
N PRO A 129 16.08 -22.67 13.33
CA PRO A 129 16.52 -23.75 14.20
C PRO A 129 17.55 -23.13 15.15
N LEU A 130 17.17 -23.01 16.42
CA LEU A 130 18.12 -22.96 17.52
C LEU A 130 18.77 -24.33 17.65
#